data_AF-A0A2H3B8P5-F1
#
_entry.id   AF-A0A2H3B8P5-F1
#
_cell.length_a   1.000
_cell.length_b   1.000
_cell.length_c   1.000
_cell.angle_alpha   90.00
_cell.angle_beta   90.00
_cell.angle_gamma   90.00
#
_symmetry.space_group_name_H-M   'P 1'
#
loop_
_entity.id
_entity.type
_entity.pdbx_description
1 polymer ?
#
loop_
_entity_poly.entity_id
_entity_poly.type
_entity_poly.pdbx_seq_one_letter_code
_entity_poly.pdbx_strand_id
1 'polypeptide(L)'
;MTERQFIAVASASLATYTLFQMPSNCMLKYFAPPYWLAFLMLGWGATLMIMAASQSYITVLVLRLLLGAFETGLIPGMVYFFTFWYRLQERAFRISLIVASSPLGAAFGGCIAYGVGHLNGARGLEGWRWLFLIEGAPSCLLAILVYLFLPSFPETSTWFSPDDRALAVRRMKQESSKSVGHAKITWDGAKSTLKDWRLYLHYSLGIILMVPLSSILLFAPTIINGLGYEGQVAQLLTVPPYAAAFVGTVGMSWVADRYRAWSKCGVVSIALAGVTFIEQGALPPTAFKAWYAMLWLGTMFSFMCSPSLSVWFTGNLRDTNATTLAIPISAACGTVG
;
A
#
# COMPACT_ATOMS: atom_id res chain seq x y z
N MET A 1 -21.25 18.57 -9.61
CA MET A 1 -20.89 17.36 -10.37
C MET A 1 -22.09 16.44 -10.38
N THR A 2 -22.42 15.81 -11.51
CA THR A 2 -23.42 14.74 -11.52
C THR A 2 -22.83 13.45 -10.91
N GLU A 3 -23.67 12.54 -10.45
CA GLU A 3 -23.23 11.25 -9.87
C GLU A 3 -22.32 10.47 -10.84
N ARG A 4 -22.68 10.42 -12.14
CA ARG A 4 -21.85 9.81 -13.19
C ARG A 4 -20.47 10.47 -13.32
N GLN A 5 -20.41 11.79 -13.20
CA GLN A 5 -19.15 12.54 -13.24
C GLN A 5 -18.28 12.24 -12.02
N PHE A 6 -18.88 12.10 -10.83
CA PHE A 6 -18.16 11.74 -9.62
C PHE A 6 -17.54 10.33 -9.72
N ILE A 7 -18.34 9.36 -10.17
CA ILE A 7 -17.86 7.97 -10.37
C ILE A 7 -16.75 7.95 -11.43
N ALA A 8 -16.92 8.64 -12.57
CA ALA A 8 -15.90 8.69 -13.61
C ALA A 8 -14.57 9.27 -13.10
N VAL A 9 -14.64 10.32 -12.27
CA VAL A 9 -13.46 10.95 -11.65
C VAL A 9 -12.78 10.02 -10.64
N ALA A 10 -13.55 9.26 -9.86
CA ALA A 10 -13.00 8.28 -8.93
C ALA A 10 -12.32 7.11 -9.66
N SER A 11 -12.96 6.55 -10.69
CA SER A 11 -12.43 5.44 -11.47
C SER A 11 -11.22 5.82 -12.33
N ALA A 12 -11.09 7.10 -12.71
CA ALA A 12 -9.95 7.59 -13.48
C ALA A 12 -8.60 7.35 -12.77
N SER A 13 -8.55 7.52 -11.44
CA SER A 13 -7.34 7.25 -10.65
C SER A 13 -6.94 5.78 -10.69
N LEU A 14 -7.91 4.85 -10.71
CA LEU A 14 -7.64 3.42 -10.79
C LEU A 14 -7.00 3.05 -12.14
N ALA A 15 -7.51 3.61 -13.24
CA ALA A 15 -6.98 3.34 -14.57
C ALA A 15 -5.50 3.76 -14.70
N THR A 16 -5.14 4.95 -14.23
CA THR A 16 -3.73 5.38 -14.24
C THR A 16 -2.89 4.63 -13.23
N TYR A 17 -3.45 4.28 -12.08
CA TYR A 17 -2.75 3.46 -11.09
C TYR A 17 -2.30 2.13 -11.69
N THR A 18 -3.19 1.39 -12.36
CA THR A 18 -2.85 0.10 -12.99
C THR A 18 -1.85 0.28 -14.14
N LEU A 19 -2.03 1.31 -14.99
CA LEU A 19 -1.18 1.51 -16.17
C LEU A 19 0.25 1.92 -15.81
N PHE A 20 0.42 2.81 -14.83
CA PHE A 20 1.73 3.37 -14.49
C PHE A 20 2.52 2.55 -13.48
N GLN A 21 1.95 1.48 -12.92
CA GLN A 21 2.62 0.64 -11.93
C GLN A 21 3.91 0.00 -12.46
N MET A 22 3.81 -0.54 -13.68
CA MET A 22 4.92 -1.17 -14.40
C MET A 22 6.02 -0.17 -14.81
N PRO A 23 5.69 0.90 -15.57
CA PRO A 23 6.66 1.94 -15.91
C PRO A 23 7.36 2.53 -14.68
N SER A 24 6.60 2.82 -13.62
CA SER A 24 7.16 3.46 -12.43
C SER A 24 8.19 2.57 -11.72
N ASN A 25 7.96 1.26 -11.66
CA ASN A 25 8.92 0.33 -11.07
C ASN A 25 10.20 0.20 -11.92
N CYS A 26 10.08 0.28 -13.24
CA CYS A 26 11.24 0.34 -14.13
C CYS A 26 12.06 1.63 -13.96
N MET A 27 11.40 2.77 -13.74
CA MET A 27 12.06 4.07 -13.59
C MET A 27 12.98 4.16 -12.36
N LEU A 28 12.73 3.37 -11.31
CA LEU A 28 13.63 3.25 -10.15
C LEU A 28 15.04 2.79 -10.51
N LYS A 29 15.18 1.97 -11.57
CA LYS A 29 16.50 1.54 -12.06
C LYS A 29 17.24 2.67 -12.80
N TYR A 30 16.51 3.58 -13.43
CA TYR A 30 17.09 4.67 -14.24
C TYR A 30 17.43 5.90 -13.42
N PHE A 31 16.52 6.36 -12.55
CA PHE A 31 16.64 7.63 -11.84
C PHE A 31 17.17 7.50 -10.41
N ALA A 32 17.58 6.31 -9.98
CA ALA A 32 17.90 5.96 -8.60
C ALA A 32 16.72 6.09 -7.61
N PRO A 33 16.66 5.26 -6.56
CA PRO A 33 15.54 5.23 -5.62
C PRO A 33 15.21 6.56 -4.91
N PRO A 34 16.17 7.33 -4.36
CA PRO A 34 15.81 8.53 -3.58
C PRO A 34 15.16 9.62 -4.41
N TYR A 35 15.65 9.83 -5.64
CA TYR A 35 15.12 10.85 -6.52
C TYR A 35 13.73 10.48 -7.05
N TRP A 36 13.54 9.22 -7.45
CA TRP A 36 12.25 8.77 -7.97
C TRP A 36 11.18 8.71 -6.87
N LEU A 37 11.47 8.13 -5.70
CA LEU A 37 10.50 8.05 -4.61
C LEU A 37 10.11 9.44 -4.08
N ALA A 38 11.08 10.36 -3.94
CA ALA A 38 10.78 11.73 -3.57
C ALA A 38 9.91 12.45 -4.62
N PHE A 39 10.18 12.24 -5.91
CA PHE A 39 9.36 12.80 -6.99
C PHE A 39 7.91 12.31 -6.93
N LEU A 40 7.69 10.99 -6.73
CA LEU A 40 6.36 10.42 -6.58
C LEU A 40 5.62 11.00 -5.35
N MET A 41 6.31 11.08 -4.20
CA MET A 41 5.73 11.65 -2.98
C MET A 41 5.39 13.14 -3.12
N LEU A 42 6.27 13.92 -3.74
CA LEU A 42 6.06 15.34 -3.99
C LEU A 42 4.89 15.55 -4.97
N GLY A 43 4.84 14.77 -6.05
CA GLY A 43 3.77 14.81 -7.03
C GLY A 43 2.40 14.46 -6.44
N TRP A 44 2.36 13.43 -5.58
CA TRP A 44 1.15 13.05 -4.85
C TRP A 44 0.67 14.18 -3.91
N GLY A 45 1.54 14.72 -3.06
CA GLY A 45 1.17 15.81 -2.15
C GLY A 45 0.79 17.10 -2.87
N ALA A 46 1.51 17.47 -3.92
CA ALA A 46 1.24 18.67 -4.71
C ALA A 46 -0.09 18.57 -5.45
N THR A 47 -0.41 17.42 -6.04
CA THR A 47 -1.70 17.21 -6.73
C THR A 47 -2.88 17.31 -5.76
N LEU A 48 -2.77 16.83 -4.52
CA LEU A 48 -3.80 17.03 -3.50
C LEU A 48 -4.00 18.51 -3.16
N MET A 49 -2.93 19.26 -2.94
CA MET A 49 -3.03 20.71 -2.65
C MET A 49 -3.64 21.49 -3.82
N ILE A 50 -3.27 21.16 -5.06
CA ILE A 50 -3.86 21.77 -6.26
C ILE A 50 -5.34 21.37 -6.39
N MET A 51 -5.70 20.13 -6.04
CA MET A 51 -7.09 19.66 -6.06
C MET A 51 -7.97 20.43 -5.08
N ALA A 52 -7.44 20.78 -3.89
CA ALA A 52 -8.14 21.62 -2.92
C ALA A 52 -8.47 23.03 -3.46
N ALA A 53 -7.62 23.58 -4.33
CA ALA A 53 -7.84 24.89 -4.96
C ALA A 53 -8.70 24.83 -6.23
N SER A 54 -8.93 23.63 -6.78
CA SER A 54 -9.60 23.46 -8.07
C SER A 54 -11.13 23.69 -7.98
N GLN A 55 -11.68 24.31 -9.02
CA GLN A 55 -13.12 24.62 -9.12
C GLN A 55 -13.78 24.01 -10.36
N SER A 56 -13.00 23.41 -11.27
CA SER A 56 -13.49 22.85 -12.53
C SER A 56 -13.46 21.33 -12.52
N TYR A 57 -14.52 20.71 -13.07
CA TYR A 57 -14.63 19.26 -13.27
C TYR A 57 -13.43 18.68 -14.02
N ILE A 58 -13.03 19.31 -15.13
CA ILE A 58 -11.94 18.82 -15.98
C ILE A 58 -10.62 18.88 -15.21
N THR A 59 -10.40 19.95 -14.44
CA THR A 59 -9.20 20.08 -13.60
C THR A 59 -9.15 18.98 -12.54
N VAL A 60 -10.26 18.69 -11.85
CA VAL A 60 -10.31 17.60 -10.87
C VAL A 60 -10.05 16.24 -11.53
N LEU A 61 -10.62 16.00 -12.72
CA LEU A 61 -10.40 14.77 -13.47
C LEU A 61 -8.92 14.57 -13.85
N VAL A 62 -8.27 15.60 -14.38
CA VAL A 62 -6.84 15.55 -14.73
C VAL A 62 -5.98 15.34 -13.49
N LEU A 63 -6.27 16.05 -12.40
CA LEU A 63 -5.54 15.88 -11.13
C LEU A 63 -5.71 14.47 -10.55
N ARG A 64 -6.89 13.85 -10.71
CA ARG A 64 -7.13 12.45 -10.30
C ARG A 64 -6.35 11.44 -11.14
N LEU A 65 -6.21 11.67 -12.44
CA LEU A 65 -5.35 10.86 -13.31
C LEU A 65 -3.88 10.95 -12.86
N LEU A 66 -3.39 12.17 -12.59
CA LEU A 66 -2.04 12.41 -12.11
C LEU A 66 -1.81 11.78 -10.73
N LEU A 67 -2.77 11.88 -9.81
CA LEU A 67 -2.69 11.29 -8.48
C LEU A 67 -2.44 9.78 -8.56
N GLY A 68 -3.21 9.05 -9.38
CA GLY A 68 -3.01 7.62 -9.59
C GLY A 68 -1.65 7.27 -10.21
N ALA A 69 -1.15 8.12 -11.12
CA ALA A 69 0.18 7.94 -11.72
C ALA A 69 1.33 8.15 -10.72
N PHE A 70 1.18 9.06 -9.76
CA PHE A 70 2.18 9.29 -8.70
C PHE A 70 2.11 8.23 -7.59
N GLU A 71 0.91 7.78 -7.24
CA GLU A 71 0.69 6.85 -6.13
C GLU A 71 1.22 5.43 -6.42
N THR A 72 1.02 4.95 -7.66
CA THR A 72 1.22 3.55 -8.02
C THR A 72 2.64 3.01 -7.83
N GLY A 73 3.64 3.89 -7.93
CA GLY A 73 5.05 3.51 -7.83
C GLY A 73 5.60 3.42 -6.42
N LEU A 74 4.90 3.98 -5.42
CA LEU A 74 5.49 4.24 -4.12
C LEU A 74 5.72 2.94 -3.34
N ILE A 75 4.65 2.19 -3.07
CA ILE A 75 4.71 0.92 -2.32
C ILE A 75 5.57 -0.13 -3.03
N PRO A 76 5.30 -0.49 -4.32
CA PRO A 76 6.15 -1.48 -5.00
C PRO A 76 7.59 -0.97 -5.14
N GLY A 77 7.80 0.33 -5.27
CA GLY A 77 9.12 0.93 -5.32
C GLY A 77 9.90 0.84 -4.02
N MET A 78 9.25 1.01 -2.87
CA MET A 78 9.88 0.78 -1.56
C MET A 78 10.19 -0.71 -1.33
N VAL A 79 9.28 -1.61 -1.73
CA VAL A 79 9.52 -3.06 -1.67
C VAL A 79 10.73 -3.43 -2.54
N TYR A 80 10.79 -2.87 -3.76
CA TYR A 80 11.90 -3.07 -4.68
C TYR A 80 13.21 -2.50 -4.12
N PHE A 81 13.18 -1.31 -3.51
CA PHE A 81 14.34 -0.70 -2.85
C PHE A 81 14.95 -1.60 -1.76
N PHE A 82 14.12 -2.24 -0.94
CA PHE A 82 14.60 -3.16 0.10
C PHE A 82 15.26 -4.41 -0.46
N THR A 83 15.00 -4.79 -1.71
CA THR A 83 15.70 -5.92 -2.34
C THR A 83 17.19 -5.66 -2.56
N PHE A 84 17.61 -4.39 -2.61
CA PHE A 84 19.02 -4.01 -2.76
C PHE A 84 19.77 -3.97 -1.43
N TRP A 85 19.09 -3.58 -0.36
CA TRP A 85 19.71 -3.32 0.95
C TRP A 85 19.61 -4.49 1.92
N TYR A 86 18.64 -5.38 1.75
CA TYR A 86 18.34 -6.42 2.72
C TYR A 86 18.28 -7.82 2.12
N ARG A 87 18.78 -8.76 2.91
CA ARG A 87 18.71 -10.20 2.64
C ARG A 87 17.29 -10.70 2.72
N LEU A 88 16.97 -11.82 2.06
CA LEU A 88 15.59 -12.32 1.97
C LEU A 88 14.97 -12.53 3.37
N GLN A 89 15.76 -13.06 4.30
CA GLN A 89 15.35 -13.33 5.68
C GLN A 89 15.14 -12.05 6.52
N GLU A 90 15.81 -10.96 6.14
CA GLU A 90 15.73 -9.65 6.82
C GLU A 90 14.65 -8.75 6.18
N ARG A 91 14.36 -8.98 4.91
CA ARG A 91 13.47 -8.16 4.10
C ARG A 91 12.00 -8.30 4.48
N ALA A 92 11.59 -9.50 4.89
CA ALA A 92 10.20 -9.83 5.16
C ALA A 92 9.55 -8.94 6.24
N PHE A 93 10.19 -8.81 7.40
CA PHE A 93 9.73 -7.95 8.49
C PHE A 93 9.60 -6.48 8.06
N ARG A 94 10.57 -6.00 7.27
CA ARG A 94 10.64 -4.61 6.84
C ARG A 94 9.58 -4.27 5.81
N ILE A 95 9.34 -5.15 4.84
CA ILE A 95 8.19 -5.04 3.93
C ILE A 95 6.89 -5.03 4.72
N SER A 96 6.78 -5.90 5.72
CA SER A 96 5.60 -5.96 6.57
C SER A 96 5.33 -4.66 7.31
N LEU A 97 6.36 -3.96 7.78
CA LEU A 97 6.20 -2.66 8.42
C LEU A 97 5.67 -1.60 7.45
N ILE A 98 6.10 -1.61 6.18
CA ILE A 98 5.55 -0.73 5.14
C ILE A 98 4.09 -1.08 4.86
N VAL A 99 3.76 -2.36 4.70
CA VAL A 99 2.37 -2.77 4.44
C VAL A 99 1.48 -2.44 5.64
N ALA A 100 1.99 -2.59 6.86
CA ALA A 100 1.29 -2.22 8.09
C ALA A 100 1.10 -0.70 8.23
N SER A 101 1.87 0.14 7.54
CA SER A 101 1.60 1.58 7.56
C SER A 101 0.29 1.94 6.87
N SER A 102 -0.27 1.06 6.03
CA SER A 102 -1.58 1.26 5.38
C SER A 102 -2.75 1.33 6.38
N PRO A 103 -3.00 0.33 7.25
CA PRO A 103 -4.04 0.44 8.28
C PRO A 103 -3.72 1.57 9.28
N LEU A 104 -2.46 1.83 9.60
CA LEU A 104 -2.09 2.96 10.44
C LEU A 104 -2.48 4.30 9.79
N GLY A 105 -2.23 4.45 8.49
CA GLY A 105 -2.65 5.61 7.71
C GLY A 105 -4.17 5.77 7.67
N ALA A 106 -4.93 4.68 7.51
CA ALA A 106 -6.39 4.70 7.60
C ALA A 106 -6.88 5.16 8.98
N ALA A 107 -6.23 4.71 10.07
CA ALA A 107 -6.52 5.16 11.43
C ALA A 107 -6.27 6.67 11.60
N PHE A 108 -5.12 7.18 11.15
CA PHE A 108 -4.85 8.62 11.20
C PHE A 108 -5.79 9.42 10.29
N GLY A 109 -6.13 8.90 9.12
CA GLY A 109 -7.11 9.51 8.22
C GLY A 109 -8.47 9.69 8.87
N GLY A 110 -8.96 8.70 9.62
CA GLY A 110 -10.19 8.81 10.41
C GLY A 110 -10.11 9.91 11.49
N CYS A 111 -8.99 10.01 12.21
CA CYS A 111 -8.75 11.08 13.19
C CYS A 111 -8.72 12.47 12.54
N ILE A 112 -8.01 12.61 11.42
CA ILE A 112 -7.90 13.88 10.69
C ILE A 112 -9.27 14.26 10.13
N ALA A 113 -10.03 13.31 9.56
CA ALA A 113 -11.38 13.55 9.07
C ALA A 113 -12.33 14.04 10.17
N TYR A 114 -12.23 13.48 11.39
CA TYR A 114 -12.97 13.97 12.56
C TYR A 114 -12.60 15.43 12.90
N GLY A 115 -11.30 15.76 12.94
CA GLY A 115 -10.84 17.12 13.23
C GLY A 115 -11.24 18.13 12.16
N VAL A 116 -11.08 17.77 10.88
CA VAL A 116 -11.43 18.60 9.72
C VAL A 116 -12.94 18.82 9.61
N GLY A 117 -13.74 17.87 10.09
CA GLY A 117 -15.19 18.06 10.20
C GLY A 117 -15.58 19.32 10.98
N HIS A 118 -14.80 19.72 11.99
CA HIS A 118 -15.04 20.94 12.77
C HIS A 118 -14.58 22.22 12.05
N LEU A 119 -13.75 22.08 11.00
CA LEU A 119 -13.25 23.18 10.16
C LEU A 119 -14.14 23.45 8.95
N ASN A 120 -15.28 22.75 8.83
CA ASN A 120 -16.18 22.94 7.69
C ASN A 120 -16.76 24.37 7.68
N GLY A 121 -16.54 25.11 6.59
CA GLY A 121 -16.93 26.52 6.48
C GLY A 121 -15.92 27.50 7.08
N ALA A 122 -14.85 27.02 7.74
CA ALA A 122 -13.79 27.88 8.23
C ALA A 122 -13.06 28.53 7.04
N ARG A 123 -12.95 29.86 7.07
CA ARG A 123 -12.38 30.69 5.99
C ARG A 123 -13.05 30.49 4.62
N GLY A 124 -14.32 30.08 4.59
CA GLY A 124 -15.08 29.87 3.34
C GLY A 124 -14.68 28.63 2.55
N LEU A 125 -13.93 27.69 3.15
CA LEU A 125 -13.55 26.42 2.53
C LEU A 125 -14.37 25.26 3.09
N GLU A 126 -14.78 24.35 2.21
CA GLU A 126 -15.43 23.10 2.57
C GLU A 126 -14.44 22.14 3.26
N GLY A 127 -14.91 21.33 4.20
CA GLY A 127 -14.06 20.44 5.00
C GLY A 127 -13.15 19.53 4.15
N TRP A 128 -13.63 18.97 3.04
CA TRP A 128 -12.79 18.10 2.20
C TRP A 128 -11.60 18.83 1.56
N ARG A 129 -11.67 20.15 1.34
CA ARG A 129 -10.55 20.95 0.84
C ARG A 129 -9.47 21.12 1.90
N TRP A 130 -9.88 21.32 3.16
CA TRP A 130 -8.97 21.32 4.30
C TRP A 130 -8.28 19.97 4.46
N LEU A 131 -9.00 18.87 4.25
CA LEU A 131 -8.44 17.51 4.31
C LEU A 131 -7.28 17.34 3.32
N PHE A 132 -7.48 17.69 2.05
CA PHE A 132 -6.44 17.58 1.02
C PHE A 132 -5.23 18.50 1.27
N LEU A 133 -5.43 19.67 1.88
CA LEU A 133 -4.32 20.55 2.27
C LEU A 133 -3.52 19.98 3.44
N ILE A 134 -4.21 19.47 4.47
CA ILE A 134 -3.58 18.94 5.68
C ILE A 134 -2.85 17.63 5.41
N GLU A 135 -3.32 16.81 4.47
CA GLU A 135 -2.63 15.58 4.05
C GLU A 135 -1.52 15.86 3.02
N GLY A 136 -1.76 16.78 2.08
CA GLY A 136 -0.82 17.09 1.00
C GLY A 136 0.44 17.82 1.46
N ALA A 137 0.32 18.83 2.33
CA ALA A 137 1.45 19.67 2.72
C ALA A 137 2.54 18.92 3.51
N PRO A 138 2.22 18.12 4.55
CA PRO A 138 3.22 17.28 5.24
C PRO A 138 3.85 16.26 4.29
N SER A 139 3.09 15.71 3.34
CA SER A 139 3.61 14.76 2.35
C SER A 139 4.67 15.38 1.45
N CYS A 140 4.48 16.64 1.01
CA CYS A 140 5.52 17.37 0.27
C CYS A 140 6.75 17.65 1.13
N LEU A 141 6.59 17.99 2.41
CA LEU A 141 7.71 18.19 3.32
C LEU A 141 8.52 16.90 3.52
N LEU A 142 7.82 15.78 3.74
CA LEU A 142 8.44 14.47 3.86
C LEU A 142 9.14 14.05 2.56
N ALA A 143 8.63 14.43 1.39
CA ALA A 143 9.29 14.17 0.12
C ALA A 143 10.68 14.84 0.03
N ILE A 144 10.82 16.07 0.56
CA ILE A 144 12.11 16.78 0.64
C ILE A 144 13.06 16.02 1.59
N LEU A 145 12.55 15.54 2.73
CA LEU A 145 13.36 14.75 3.65
C LEU A 145 13.80 13.43 3.03
N VAL A 146 12.93 12.74 2.28
CA VAL A 146 13.28 11.51 1.56
C VAL A 146 14.34 11.80 0.50
N TYR A 147 14.25 12.90 -0.23
CA TYR A 147 15.26 13.31 -1.21
C TYR A 147 16.65 13.50 -0.57
N LEU A 148 16.71 14.06 0.64
CA LEU A 148 17.97 14.37 1.32
C LEU A 148 18.54 13.18 2.12
N PHE A 149 17.68 12.40 2.77
CA PHE A 149 18.08 11.38 3.74
C PHE A 149 17.97 9.93 3.25
N LEU A 150 17.27 9.65 2.15
CA LEU A 150 17.17 8.27 1.68
C LEU A 150 18.47 7.89 0.92
N PRO A 151 19.17 6.82 1.31
CA PRO A 151 20.40 6.43 0.63
C PRO A 151 20.09 5.86 -0.77
N SER A 152 21.03 6.07 -1.69
CA SER A 152 21.01 5.52 -3.05
C SER A 152 21.24 4.00 -3.06
N PHE A 153 21.78 3.44 -4.15
CA PHE A 153 22.12 2.03 -4.18
C PHE A 153 23.22 1.70 -3.15
N PRO A 154 23.29 0.46 -2.63
CA PRO A 154 24.38 0.02 -1.76
C PRO A 154 25.75 0.22 -2.40
N GLU A 155 25.79 0.14 -3.73
CA GLU A 155 26.95 0.53 -4.51
C GLU A 155 27.12 2.05 -4.41
N THR A 156 26.27 2.92 -4.93
CA THR A 156 26.59 4.36 -5.01
C THR A 156 26.43 5.19 -3.72
N SER A 157 26.04 4.59 -2.60
CA SER A 157 25.74 5.32 -1.36
C SER A 157 26.97 6.03 -0.77
N THR A 158 26.80 7.31 -0.41
CA THR A 158 27.78 8.16 0.28
C THR A 158 27.69 8.08 1.80
N TRP A 159 26.69 7.37 2.33
CA TRP A 159 26.44 7.27 3.77
C TRP A 159 27.42 6.36 4.52
N PHE A 160 28.11 5.48 3.80
CA PHE A 160 28.97 4.46 4.38
C PHE A 160 30.44 4.70 4.01
N SER A 161 31.34 4.30 4.91
CA SER A 161 32.77 4.19 4.61
C SER A 161 32.99 3.25 3.41
N PRO A 162 34.03 3.44 2.57
CA PRO A 162 34.34 2.53 1.47
C PRO A 162 34.40 1.05 1.87
N ASP A 163 34.90 0.75 3.07
CA ASP A 163 35.00 -0.62 3.59
C ASP A 163 33.62 -1.21 3.94
N ASP A 164 32.75 -0.42 4.59
CA ASP A 164 31.38 -0.82 4.91
C ASP A 164 30.53 -1.01 3.65
N ARG A 165 30.73 -0.15 2.64
CA ARG A 165 30.13 -0.28 1.32
C ARG A 165 30.55 -1.57 0.63
N ALA A 166 31.84 -1.91 0.66
CA ALA A 166 32.34 -3.16 0.11
C ALA A 166 31.74 -4.39 0.84
N LEU A 167 31.59 -4.31 2.17
CA LEU A 167 30.94 -5.34 2.97
C LEU A 167 29.46 -5.50 2.60
N ALA A 168 28.71 -4.40 2.46
CA ALA A 168 27.30 -4.41 2.08
C ALA A 168 27.10 -5.07 0.70
N VAL A 169 27.91 -4.68 -0.29
CA VAL A 169 27.88 -5.27 -1.64
C VAL A 169 28.25 -6.75 -1.60
N ARG A 170 29.26 -7.14 -0.82
CA ARG A 170 29.67 -8.54 -0.68
C ARG A 170 28.57 -9.40 -0.05
N ARG A 171 27.91 -8.92 1.01
CA ARG A 171 26.79 -9.61 1.67
C ARG A 171 25.65 -9.86 0.70
N MET A 172 25.29 -8.86 -0.10
CA MET A 172 24.25 -9.01 -1.10
C MET A 172 24.66 -9.99 -2.20
N LYS A 173 25.90 -9.93 -2.71
CA LYS A 173 26.41 -10.88 -3.72
C LYS A 173 26.47 -12.34 -3.25
N GLN A 174 26.72 -12.58 -1.96
CA GLN A 174 26.79 -13.94 -1.40
C GLN A 174 25.44 -14.64 -1.34
N GLU A 175 24.36 -13.91 -1.07
CA GLU A 175 23.00 -14.45 -1.16
C GLU A 175 22.48 -14.40 -2.60
N SER A 176 22.95 -13.41 -3.37
CA SER A 176 22.63 -13.17 -4.77
C SER A 176 23.65 -13.84 -5.71
N SER A 177 23.64 -15.18 -5.79
CA SER A 177 24.16 -15.87 -7.00
C SER A 177 23.39 -15.48 -8.28
N LYS A 178 22.34 -14.65 -8.14
CA LYS A 178 21.46 -14.12 -9.19
C LYS A 178 21.32 -12.60 -9.08
N SER A 179 22.34 -11.88 -9.56
CA SER A 179 22.45 -10.42 -9.56
C SER A 179 21.12 -9.66 -9.78
N VAL A 180 20.60 -9.04 -8.72
CA VAL A 180 19.48 -8.08 -8.77
C VAL A 180 19.97 -6.67 -9.14
N GLY A 181 21.28 -6.42 -9.04
CA GLY A 181 21.88 -5.08 -9.08
C GLY A 181 21.87 -4.38 -10.44
N HIS A 182 22.07 -5.09 -11.56
CA HIS A 182 22.23 -4.44 -12.88
C HIS A 182 21.77 -5.29 -14.07
N ALA A 183 21.03 -6.38 -13.86
CA ALA A 183 20.58 -7.23 -14.95
C ALA A 183 19.53 -6.49 -15.80
N LYS A 184 19.87 -6.25 -17.07
CA LYS A 184 18.94 -5.68 -18.07
C LYS A 184 17.73 -6.59 -18.22
N ILE A 185 16.54 -5.99 -18.31
CA ILE A 185 15.32 -6.75 -18.58
C ILE A 185 15.41 -7.26 -20.02
N THR A 186 15.61 -8.56 -20.16
CA THR A 186 15.61 -9.25 -21.45
C THR A 186 14.19 -9.68 -21.79
N TRP A 187 13.78 -9.47 -23.05
CA TRP A 187 12.47 -9.88 -23.54
C TRP A 187 12.18 -11.37 -23.31
N ASP A 188 13.17 -12.24 -23.52
CA ASP A 188 13.01 -13.68 -23.29
C ASP A 188 12.74 -14.02 -21.83
N GLY A 189 13.41 -13.33 -20.90
CA GLY A 189 13.15 -13.46 -19.46
C GLY A 189 11.79 -12.91 -19.04
N ALA A 190 11.31 -11.84 -19.67
CA ALA A 190 9.96 -11.33 -19.46
C ALA A 190 8.90 -12.33 -19.96
N LYS A 191 9.11 -12.93 -21.14
CA LYS A 191 8.23 -13.96 -21.71
C LYS A 191 8.20 -15.23 -20.86
N SER A 192 9.35 -15.65 -20.33
CA SER A 192 9.44 -16.79 -19.41
C SER A 192 8.66 -16.52 -18.12
N THR A 193 8.81 -15.31 -17.55
CA THR A 193 8.06 -14.90 -16.36
C THR A 193 6.56 -14.91 -16.62
N LEU A 194 6.10 -14.30 -17.72
CA LEU A 194 4.66 -14.22 -18.05
C LEU A 194 4.02 -15.59 -18.31
N LYS A 195 4.80 -16.61 -18.69
CA LYS A 195 4.29 -17.96 -18.94
C LYS A 195 4.34 -18.88 -17.72
N ASP A 196 4.86 -18.42 -16.58
CA ASP A 196 4.92 -19.25 -15.38
C ASP A 196 3.53 -19.37 -14.74
N TRP A 197 2.92 -20.55 -14.86
CA TRP A 197 1.60 -20.86 -14.31
C TRP A 197 1.53 -20.66 -12.79
N ARG A 198 2.66 -20.77 -12.08
CA ARG A 198 2.72 -20.61 -10.62
C ARG A 198 2.43 -19.17 -10.18
N LEU A 199 2.75 -18.20 -11.03
CA LEU A 199 2.49 -16.79 -10.74
C LEU A 199 0.99 -16.47 -10.85
N TYR A 200 0.27 -17.12 -11.75
CA TYR A 200 -1.18 -16.94 -11.88
C TYR A 200 -1.95 -17.35 -10.63
N LEU A 201 -1.49 -18.38 -9.91
CA LEU A 201 -2.06 -18.73 -8.60
C LEU A 201 -1.83 -17.65 -7.54
N HIS A 202 -0.69 -16.95 -7.59
CA HIS A 202 -0.43 -15.84 -6.68
C HIS A 202 -1.24 -14.60 -7.07
N TYR A 203 -1.46 -14.36 -8.36
CA TYR A 203 -2.30 -13.25 -8.83
C TYR A 203 -3.78 -13.45 -8.48
N SER A 204 -4.31 -14.66 -8.64
CA SER A 204 -5.69 -14.97 -8.24
C SER A 204 -5.88 -14.84 -6.73
N LEU A 205 -4.89 -15.29 -5.94
CA LEU A 205 -4.90 -15.12 -4.50
C LEU A 205 -4.80 -13.64 -4.10
N GLY A 206 -4.02 -12.84 -4.82
CA GLY A 206 -3.94 -11.38 -4.65
C GLY A 206 -5.29 -10.68 -4.87
N ILE A 207 -6.04 -11.08 -5.90
CA ILE A 207 -7.41 -10.57 -6.16
C ILE A 207 -8.34 -10.92 -4.99
N ILE A 208 -8.39 -12.19 -4.60
CA ILE A 208 -9.27 -12.67 -3.52
C ILE A 208 -9.01 -11.93 -2.21
N LEU A 209 -7.75 -11.56 -1.94
CA LEU A 209 -7.34 -10.89 -0.72
C LEU A 209 -7.67 -9.40 -0.69
N MET A 210 -7.70 -8.74 -1.84
CA MET A 210 -8.05 -7.33 -1.91
C MET A 210 -9.55 -7.11 -1.71
N VAL A 211 -10.40 -8.06 -2.09
CA VAL A 211 -11.86 -7.97 -1.86
C VAL A 211 -12.25 -7.64 -0.41
N PRO A 212 -11.86 -8.41 0.62
CA PRO A 212 -12.24 -8.10 2.01
C PRO A 212 -11.60 -6.79 2.49
N LEU A 213 -10.37 -6.51 2.08
CA LEU A 213 -9.62 -5.31 2.48
C LEU A 213 -10.27 -4.04 1.92
N SER A 214 -10.57 -4.02 0.62
CA SER A 214 -11.29 -2.95 -0.07
C SER A 214 -12.71 -2.78 0.50
N SER A 215 -13.39 -3.89 0.80
CA SER A 215 -14.74 -3.87 1.38
C SER A 215 -14.75 -3.21 2.76
N ILE A 216 -13.80 -3.55 3.64
CA ILE A 216 -13.68 -2.92 4.96
C ILE A 216 -13.37 -1.43 4.82
N LEU A 217 -12.42 -1.05 3.95
CA LEU A 217 -12.06 0.35 3.74
C LEU A 217 -13.25 1.20 3.27
N LEU A 218 -14.07 0.66 2.36
CA LEU A 218 -15.20 1.37 1.79
C LEU A 218 -16.42 1.40 2.73
N PHE A 219 -16.72 0.28 3.39
CA PHE A 219 -17.97 0.11 4.13
C PHE A 219 -17.82 0.29 5.64
N ALA A 220 -16.63 0.36 6.23
CA ALA A 220 -16.47 0.53 7.68
C ALA A 220 -17.23 1.75 8.24
N PRO A 221 -17.17 2.96 7.63
CA PRO A 221 -17.96 4.10 8.11
C PRO A 221 -19.47 3.84 7.98
N THR A 222 -19.91 3.20 6.91
CA THR A 222 -21.32 2.87 6.66
C THR A 222 -21.85 1.84 7.65
N ILE A 223 -21.05 0.82 7.98
CA ILE A 223 -21.37 -0.17 9.01
C ILE A 223 -21.55 0.54 10.35
N ILE A 224 -20.63 1.43 10.72
CA ILE A 224 -20.69 2.18 11.98
C ILE A 224 -21.89 3.14 12.01
N ASN A 225 -22.22 3.78 10.88
CA ASN A 225 -23.46 4.56 10.74
C ASN A 225 -24.70 3.69 10.99
N GLY A 226 -24.72 2.47 10.47
CA GLY A 226 -25.78 1.49 10.75
C GLY A 226 -25.88 1.08 12.23
N LEU A 227 -24.84 1.29 13.03
CA LEU A 227 -24.85 1.06 14.48
C LEU A 227 -25.43 2.23 15.29
N GLY A 228 -25.87 3.30 14.63
CA GLY A 228 -26.47 4.49 15.26
C GLY A 228 -25.48 5.61 15.61
N TYR A 229 -24.23 5.52 15.15
CA TYR A 229 -23.25 6.61 15.28
C TYR A 229 -23.21 7.42 13.99
N GLU A 230 -23.49 8.72 14.04
CA GLU A 230 -23.57 9.52 12.83
C GLU A 230 -22.36 10.42 12.58
N GLY A 231 -22.14 10.74 11.30
CA GLY A 231 -21.26 11.82 10.85
C GLY A 231 -19.79 11.63 11.25
N GLN A 232 -19.23 12.63 11.92
CA GLN A 232 -17.80 12.66 12.27
C GLN A 232 -17.44 11.59 13.30
N VAL A 233 -18.37 11.27 14.22
CA VAL A 233 -18.15 10.24 15.24
C VAL A 233 -18.01 8.87 14.60
N ALA A 234 -18.74 8.59 13.51
CA ALA A 234 -18.61 7.34 12.77
C ALA A 234 -17.20 7.17 12.18
N GLN A 235 -16.62 8.23 11.62
CA GLN A 235 -15.25 8.22 11.12
C GLN A 235 -14.23 7.97 12.23
N LEU A 236 -14.41 8.60 13.39
CA LEU A 236 -13.54 8.39 14.55
C LEU A 236 -13.60 6.94 15.08
N LEU A 237 -14.77 6.30 15.01
CA LEU A 237 -14.94 4.92 15.45
C LEU A 237 -14.36 3.88 14.48
N THR A 238 -13.89 4.28 13.30
CA THR A 238 -13.09 3.40 12.41
C THR A 238 -11.63 3.27 12.86
N VAL A 239 -11.14 4.22 13.67
CA VAL A 239 -9.74 4.28 14.12
C VAL A 239 -9.36 3.05 14.94
N PRO A 240 -10.15 2.58 15.91
CA PRO A 240 -9.76 1.42 16.71
C PRO A 240 -9.66 0.09 15.92
N PRO A 241 -10.60 -0.28 15.01
CA PRO A 241 -10.42 -1.41 14.10
C PRO A 241 -9.11 -1.35 13.31
N TYR A 242 -8.75 -0.19 12.76
CA TYR A 242 -7.52 -0.02 11.99
C TYR A 242 -6.26 -0.07 12.87
N ALA A 243 -6.31 0.45 14.10
CA ALA A 243 -5.22 0.30 15.07
C ALA A 243 -5.00 -1.17 15.47
N ALA A 244 -6.08 -1.92 15.69
CA ALA A 244 -6.01 -3.36 15.93
C ALA A 244 -5.42 -4.10 14.73
N ALA A 245 -5.80 -3.71 13.50
CA ALA A 245 -5.19 -4.25 12.29
C ALA A 245 -3.70 -3.95 12.16
N PHE A 246 -3.24 -2.75 12.52
CA PHE A 246 -1.80 -2.45 12.57
C PHE A 246 -1.05 -3.41 13.50
N VAL A 247 -1.53 -3.54 14.75
CA VAL A 247 -0.90 -4.41 15.75
C VAL A 247 -0.92 -5.88 15.32
N GLY A 248 -2.07 -6.36 14.83
CA GLY A 248 -2.22 -7.72 14.33
C GLY A 248 -1.29 -8.01 13.15
N THR A 249 -1.20 -7.08 12.19
CA THR A 249 -0.34 -7.21 11.00
C THR A 249 1.13 -7.30 11.39
N VAL A 250 1.61 -6.40 12.24
CA VAL A 250 3.00 -6.41 12.72
C VAL A 250 3.30 -7.68 13.53
N GLY A 251 2.39 -8.07 14.43
CA GLY A 251 2.54 -9.27 15.26
C GLY A 251 2.58 -10.55 14.42
N MET A 252 1.68 -10.68 13.45
CA MET A 252 1.64 -11.84 12.56
C MET A 252 2.88 -11.93 11.68
N SER A 253 3.35 -10.81 11.15
CA SER A 253 4.59 -10.77 10.38
C SER A 253 5.80 -11.17 11.21
N TRP A 254 5.88 -10.73 12.47
CA TRP A 254 6.95 -11.16 13.38
C TRP A 254 6.93 -12.68 13.62
N VAL A 255 5.74 -13.27 13.83
CA VAL A 255 5.58 -14.73 13.98
C VAL A 255 5.97 -15.45 12.68
N ALA A 256 5.50 -14.96 11.53
CA ALA A 256 5.79 -15.53 10.21
C ALA A 256 7.29 -15.57 9.94
N ASP A 257 8.02 -14.51 10.30
CA ASP A 257 9.47 -14.42 10.15
C ASP A 257 10.22 -15.34 11.11
N ARG A 258 9.81 -15.35 12.40
CA ARG A 258 10.45 -16.17 13.43
C ARG A 258 10.38 -17.66 13.11
N TYR A 259 9.25 -18.14 12.59
CA TYR A 259 9.04 -19.54 12.26
C TYR A 259 9.21 -19.87 10.76
N ARG A 260 9.57 -18.89 9.93
CA ARG A 260 9.67 -19.02 8.47
C ARG A 260 8.41 -19.65 7.86
N ALA A 261 7.26 -19.27 8.38
CA ALA A 261 5.97 -19.91 8.14
C ALA A 261 5.01 -19.00 7.36
N TRP A 262 5.52 -18.15 6.48
CA TRP A 262 4.76 -17.11 5.76
C TRP A 262 3.48 -17.62 5.08
N SER A 263 3.55 -18.77 4.40
CA SER A 263 2.37 -19.37 3.77
C SER A 263 1.33 -19.83 4.78
N LYS A 264 1.76 -20.46 5.88
CA LYS A 264 0.85 -20.93 6.95
C LYS A 264 0.18 -19.75 7.65
N CYS A 265 0.95 -18.71 7.98
CA CYS A 265 0.43 -17.48 8.54
C CYS A 265 -0.59 -16.83 7.60
N GLY A 266 -0.28 -16.73 6.31
CA GLY A 266 -1.23 -16.22 5.30
C GLY A 266 -2.54 -17.01 5.28
N VAL A 267 -2.47 -18.35 5.19
CA VAL A 267 -3.66 -19.21 5.15
C VAL A 267 -4.48 -19.11 6.44
N VAL A 268 -3.84 -19.09 7.61
CA VAL A 268 -4.53 -18.93 8.89
C VAL A 268 -5.25 -17.58 8.97
N SER A 269 -4.60 -16.49 8.56
CA SER A 269 -5.22 -15.16 8.55
C SER A 269 -6.43 -15.11 7.62
N ILE A 270 -6.36 -15.71 6.43
CA ILE A 270 -7.48 -15.77 5.49
C ILE A 270 -8.63 -16.59 6.05
N ALA A 271 -8.34 -17.75 6.64
CA ALA A 271 -9.36 -18.60 7.25
C ALA A 271 -10.08 -17.86 8.40
N LEU A 272 -9.32 -17.19 9.27
CA LEU A 272 -9.88 -16.38 10.36
C LEU A 272 -10.72 -15.21 9.82
N ALA A 273 -10.25 -14.50 8.78
CA ALA A 273 -11.04 -13.46 8.13
C ALA A 273 -12.36 -14.01 7.57
N GLY A 274 -12.32 -15.14 6.87
CA GLY A 274 -13.51 -15.81 6.33
C GLY A 274 -14.52 -16.18 7.42
N VAL A 275 -14.05 -16.77 8.53
CA VAL A 275 -14.92 -17.10 9.67
C VAL A 275 -15.56 -15.84 10.25
N THR A 276 -14.79 -14.75 10.43
CA THR A 276 -15.35 -13.50 10.98
C THR A 276 -16.42 -12.88 10.08
N PHE A 277 -16.27 -12.92 8.75
CA PHE A 277 -17.29 -12.43 7.83
C PHE A 277 -18.55 -13.29 7.84
N ILE A 278 -18.42 -14.61 7.97
CA ILE A 278 -19.56 -15.53 8.10
C ILE A 278 -20.31 -15.27 9.41
N GLU A 279 -19.59 -15.18 10.52
CA GLU A 279 -20.20 -14.87 11.83
C GLU A 279 -20.87 -13.50 11.83
N GLN A 280 -20.24 -12.49 11.23
CA GLN A 280 -20.83 -11.16 11.09
C GLN A 280 -22.16 -11.20 10.33
N GLY A 281 -22.27 -12.00 9.26
CA GLY A 281 -23.53 -12.20 8.52
C GLY A 281 -24.60 -12.97 9.29
N ALA A 282 -24.23 -13.78 10.28
CA ALA A 282 -25.15 -14.56 11.11
C ALA A 282 -25.69 -13.78 12.33
N LEU A 283 -25.12 -12.62 12.64
CA LEU A 283 -25.53 -11.83 13.80
C LEU A 283 -26.88 -11.13 13.58
N PRO A 284 -27.77 -11.10 14.59
CA PRO A 284 -29.01 -10.35 14.50
C PRO A 284 -28.70 -8.84 14.41
N PRO A 285 -29.53 -8.05 13.70
CA PRO A 285 -29.33 -6.60 13.53
C PRO A 285 -29.33 -5.81 14.85
N THR A 286 -29.87 -6.39 15.93
CA THR A 286 -29.99 -5.75 17.25
C THR A 286 -28.71 -5.85 18.09
N ALA A 287 -27.73 -6.68 17.70
CA ALA A 287 -26.52 -6.95 18.48
C ALA A 287 -25.38 -5.95 18.18
N PHE A 288 -25.62 -4.65 18.40
CA PHE A 288 -24.69 -3.57 18.02
C PHE A 288 -23.24 -3.75 18.50
N LYS A 289 -23.05 -4.21 19.74
CA LYS A 289 -21.70 -4.48 20.30
C LYS A 289 -20.99 -5.64 19.60
N ALA A 290 -21.73 -6.67 19.22
CA ALA A 290 -21.18 -7.83 18.52
C ALA A 290 -20.77 -7.44 17.09
N TRP A 291 -21.59 -6.64 16.40
CA TRP A 291 -21.24 -6.09 15.08
C TRP A 291 -19.95 -5.26 15.12
N TYR A 292 -19.81 -4.39 16.13
CA TYR A 292 -18.58 -3.61 16.28
C TYR A 292 -17.36 -4.47 16.60
N ALA A 293 -17.50 -5.48 17.47
CA ALA A 293 -16.42 -6.43 17.76
C ALA A 293 -16.01 -7.24 16.51
N MET A 294 -16.98 -7.67 15.70
CA MET A 294 -16.70 -8.36 14.43
C MET A 294 -16.02 -7.44 13.42
N LEU A 295 -16.35 -6.16 13.38
CA LEU A 295 -15.64 -5.18 12.56
C LEU A 295 -14.16 -5.09 12.95
N TRP A 296 -13.82 -5.10 14.24
CA TRP A 296 -12.42 -5.12 14.69
C TRP A 296 -11.70 -6.38 14.24
N LEU A 297 -12.29 -7.55 14.49
CA LEU A 297 -11.68 -8.84 14.17
C LEU A 297 -11.54 -9.03 12.66
N GLY A 298 -12.59 -8.74 11.89
CA GLY A 298 -12.58 -8.82 10.43
C GLY A 298 -11.55 -7.86 9.82
N THR A 299 -11.45 -6.63 10.33
CA THR A 299 -10.41 -5.68 9.91
C THR A 299 -9.02 -6.23 10.23
N MET A 300 -8.81 -6.69 11.46
CA MET A 300 -7.51 -7.22 11.88
C MET A 300 -7.05 -8.42 11.03
N PHE A 301 -7.88 -9.44 10.87
CA PHE A 301 -7.51 -10.64 10.11
C PHE A 301 -7.33 -10.38 8.61
N SER A 302 -8.13 -9.48 8.04
CA SER A 302 -8.01 -9.10 6.61
C SER A 302 -6.67 -8.41 6.33
N PHE A 303 -6.19 -7.52 7.22
CA PHE A 303 -4.89 -6.88 7.04
C PHE A 303 -3.70 -7.80 7.36
N MET A 304 -3.86 -8.75 8.32
CA MET A 304 -2.80 -9.71 8.70
C MET A 304 -2.31 -10.60 7.55
N CYS A 305 -3.15 -10.90 6.57
CA CYS A 305 -2.78 -11.79 5.47
C CYS A 305 -1.81 -11.12 4.46
N SER A 306 -1.97 -9.82 4.22
CA SER A 306 -1.32 -9.07 3.13
C SER A 306 0.21 -9.16 3.11
N PRO A 307 0.93 -8.88 4.22
CA PRO A 307 2.39 -8.93 4.19
C PRO A 307 2.94 -10.36 4.09
N SER A 308 2.30 -11.32 4.76
CA SER A 308 2.73 -12.72 4.75
C SER A 308 2.70 -13.29 3.32
N LEU A 309 1.67 -12.95 2.55
CA LEU A 309 1.57 -13.36 1.16
C LEU A 309 2.51 -12.60 0.23
N SER A 310 2.72 -11.31 0.45
CA SER A 310 3.66 -10.53 -0.34
C SER A 310 5.10 -11.05 -0.18
N VAL A 311 5.47 -11.43 1.04
CA VAL A 311 6.77 -12.07 1.32
C VAL A 311 6.84 -13.46 0.70
N TRP A 312 5.79 -14.27 0.85
CA TRP A 312 5.75 -15.60 0.24
C TRP A 312 5.86 -15.53 -1.28
N PHE A 313 5.15 -14.60 -1.93
CA PHE A 313 5.23 -14.34 -3.35
C PHE A 313 6.64 -13.92 -3.76
N THR A 314 7.18 -12.86 -3.15
CA THR A 314 8.51 -12.33 -3.51
C THR A 314 9.66 -13.29 -3.17
N GLY A 315 9.48 -14.20 -2.23
CA GLY A 315 10.44 -15.27 -1.92
C GLY A 315 10.43 -16.40 -2.94
N ASN A 316 9.34 -16.58 -3.68
CA ASN A 316 9.25 -17.57 -4.76
C ASN A 316 9.72 -17.03 -6.13
N LEU A 317 9.94 -15.71 -6.25
CA LEU A 317 10.49 -15.10 -7.46
C LEU A 317 11.99 -15.42 -7.57
N ARG A 318 12.36 -16.10 -8.66
CA ARG A 318 13.71 -16.64 -8.84
C ARG A 318 14.65 -15.75 -9.66
N ASP A 319 14.10 -14.84 -10.46
CA ASP A 319 14.84 -14.03 -11.44
C ASP A 319 14.55 -12.53 -11.29
N THR A 320 15.52 -11.70 -11.66
CA THR A 320 15.41 -10.22 -11.63
C THR A 320 14.30 -9.71 -12.55
N ASN A 321 14.10 -10.37 -13.69
CA ASN A 321 13.00 -10.10 -14.62
C ASN A 321 11.66 -10.41 -13.96
N ALA A 322 11.57 -11.55 -13.27
CA ALA A 322 10.39 -11.94 -12.54
C ALA A 322 10.08 -10.96 -11.40
N THR A 323 11.10 -10.50 -10.68
CA THR A 323 10.92 -9.51 -9.60
C THR A 323 10.44 -8.16 -10.11
N THR A 324 10.99 -7.69 -11.25
CA THR A 324 10.62 -6.38 -11.81
C THR A 324 9.24 -6.39 -12.43
N LEU A 325 8.79 -7.53 -12.99
CA LEU A 325 7.54 -7.66 -13.73
C LEU A 325 6.40 -8.26 -12.88
N ALA A 326 6.66 -9.34 -12.15
CA ALA A 326 5.60 -10.06 -11.43
C ALA A 326 5.07 -9.29 -10.22
N ILE A 327 5.90 -8.51 -9.52
CA ILE A 327 5.46 -7.65 -8.40
C ILE A 327 4.41 -6.62 -8.85
N PRO A 328 4.69 -5.76 -9.85
CA PRO A 328 3.69 -4.83 -10.35
C PRO A 328 2.48 -5.52 -11.00
N ILE A 329 2.61 -6.66 -11.70
CA ILE A 329 1.42 -7.41 -12.16
C ILE A 329 0.57 -7.87 -10.98
N SER A 330 1.18 -8.40 -9.92
CA SER A 330 0.45 -8.88 -8.76
C SER A 330 -0.33 -7.74 -8.09
N ALA A 331 0.27 -6.56 -7.97
CA ALA A 331 -0.39 -5.40 -7.41
C ALA A 331 -1.51 -4.88 -8.35
N ALA A 332 -1.28 -4.89 -9.67
CA ALA A 332 -2.28 -4.53 -10.67
C ALA A 332 -3.48 -5.48 -10.66
N CYS A 333 -3.25 -6.79 -10.57
CA CYS A 333 -4.31 -7.77 -10.38
C CYS A 333 -5.06 -7.50 -9.06
N GLY A 334 -4.35 -7.17 -7.99
CA GLY A 334 -4.96 -6.78 -6.72
C GLY A 334 -5.96 -5.64 -6.86
N THR A 335 -5.71 -4.64 -7.71
CA THR A 335 -6.66 -3.53 -7.93
C THR A 335 -7.99 -3.91 -8.59
N VAL A 336 -8.09 -5.13 -9.14
CA VAL A 336 -9.33 -5.66 -9.72
C VAL A 336 -10.28 -6.20 -8.63
N GLY A 337 -9.73 -6.63 -7.48
CA GLY A 337 -10.49 -7.17 -6.35
C GLY A 337 -10.95 -6.11 -5.37
#